data_AF-D7A716-F1
#
_entry.id   AF-D7A716-F1
#
_cell.length_a   1.000
_cell.length_b   1.000
_cell.length_c   1.000
_cell.angle_alpha   90.00
_cell.angle_beta   90.00
_cell.angle_gamma   90.00
#
_symmetry.space_group_name_H-M   'P 1'
#
loop_
_entity.id
_entity.type
_entity.pdbx_description
1 polymer ?
#
loop_
_entity_poly.entity_id
_entity_poly.type
_entity_poly.pdbx_seq_one_letter_code
_entity_poly.pdbx_strand_id
1 'polypeptide(L)'
;MRPAKSRLRRTLLLLPVLGLTLAAAGCETLESLNPFNEREKPLPGARTPVFPEGVPGVDYNQAPPQPANSTYGMPSSEPTPSTPAPAGAAATPAQ
;
A
#
# COMPACT_ATOMS: atom_id res chain seq x y z
N MET A 1 30.55 -3.19 -44.52
CA MET A 1 30.11 -4.36 -43.72
C MET A 1 29.98 -3.96 -42.24
N ARG A 2 28.81 -3.49 -41.77
CA ARG A 2 28.50 -3.24 -40.34
C ARG A 2 27.19 -3.86 -39.79
N PRO A 3 26.47 -4.77 -40.49
CA PRO A 3 25.14 -5.20 -40.01
C PRO A 3 25.18 -6.10 -38.77
N ALA A 4 26.27 -6.85 -38.57
CA ALA A 4 26.36 -7.86 -37.50
C ALA A 4 26.35 -7.27 -36.09
N LYS A 5 27.07 -6.15 -35.88
CA LYS A 5 27.15 -5.47 -34.57
C LYS A 5 25.83 -4.80 -34.17
N SER A 6 25.04 -4.34 -35.16
CA SER A 6 23.71 -3.76 -34.95
C SER A 6 22.68 -4.81 -34.54
N ARG A 7 22.70 -5.99 -35.17
CA ARG A 7 21.80 -7.10 -34.82
C ARG A 7 22.06 -7.62 -33.42
N LEU A 8 23.33 -7.78 -33.03
CA LEU A 8 23.70 -8.25 -31.68
C LEU A 8 23.27 -7.27 -30.57
N ARG A 9 23.42 -5.96 -30.78
CA ARG A 9 22.92 -4.94 -29.84
C ARG A 9 21.41 -4.95 -29.72
N ARG A 10 20.70 -5.15 -30.83
CA ARG A 10 19.24 -5.22 -30.85
C ARG A 10 18.72 -6.45 -30.11
N THR A 11 19.35 -7.62 -30.28
CA THR A 11 18.99 -8.83 -29.52
C THR A 11 19.28 -8.70 -28.03
N LEU A 12 20.40 -8.06 -27.66
CA LEU A 12 20.73 -7.78 -26.25
C LEU A 12 19.71 -6.85 -25.58
N LEU A 13 19.19 -5.87 -26.32
CA LEU A 13 18.14 -4.97 -25.82
C LEU A 13 16.75 -5.62 -25.76
N LEU A 14 16.47 -6.63 -26.59
CA LEU A 14 15.18 -7.33 -26.61
C LEU A 14 15.07 -8.41 -25.52
N LEU A 15 16.19 -8.96 -25.07
CA LEU A 15 16.26 -9.96 -24.00
C LEU A 15 15.56 -9.54 -22.68
N PRO A 16 15.83 -8.34 -22.11
CA PRO A 16 15.14 -7.90 -20.89
C PRO A 16 13.65 -7.64 -21.12
N VAL A 17 13.26 -7.15 -22.31
CA VAL A 17 11.84 -6.94 -22.65
C VAL A 17 11.11 -8.28 -22.68
N LEU A 18 11.70 -9.29 -23.31
CA LEU A 18 11.14 -10.64 -23.34
C LEU A 18 11.02 -11.23 -21.93
N GLY A 19 12.07 -11.07 -21.11
CA GLY A 19 12.06 -11.49 -19.70
C GLY A 19 10.96 -10.83 -18.88
N LEU A 20 10.78 -9.51 -19.01
CA LEU A 20 9.72 -8.78 -18.29
C LEU A 20 8.32 -9.24 -18.72
N THR A 21 8.10 -9.46 -20.02
CA THR A 21 6.79 -9.93 -20.51
C THR A 21 6.46 -11.33 -20.02
N LEU A 22 7.45 -12.22 -19.93
CA LEU A 22 7.27 -13.57 -19.43
C LEU A 22 7.04 -13.59 -17.92
N ALA A 23 7.74 -12.74 -17.17
CA ALA A 23 7.55 -12.59 -15.73
C ALA A 23 6.14 -12.05 -15.40
N ALA A 24 5.67 -11.03 -16.14
CA ALA A 24 4.33 -10.49 -15.97
C ALA A 24 3.23 -11.53 -16.29
N ALA A 25 3.40 -12.34 -17.34
CA ALA A 25 2.48 -13.44 -17.65
C ALA A 25 2.54 -14.59 -16.61
N GLY A 26 3.69 -14.79 -15.97
CA GLY A 26 3.89 -15.81 -14.93
C GLY A 26 3.29 -15.46 -13.57
N CYS A 27 3.14 -14.17 -13.23
CA CYS A 27 2.58 -13.76 -11.94
C CYS A 27 1.12 -14.20 -11.74
N GLU A 28 0.26 -14.09 -12.75
CA GLU A 28 -1.12 -14.61 -12.69
C GLU A 28 -1.14 -16.15 -12.67
N THR A 29 -0.17 -16.78 -13.35
CA THR A 29 -0.08 -18.24 -13.43
C THR A 29 0.32 -18.84 -12.08
N LEU A 30 1.17 -18.18 -11.29
CA LEU A 30 1.59 -18.68 -9.97
C LEU A 30 0.43 -18.74 -8.96
N GLU A 31 -0.51 -17.80 -9.02
CA GLU A 31 -1.70 -17.80 -8.16
C GLU A 31 -2.60 -19.01 -8.44
N SER A 32 -2.73 -19.41 -9.72
CA SER A 32 -3.51 -20.59 -10.13
C SER A 32 -2.71 -21.89 -10.06
N LEU A 33 -1.40 -21.82 -9.81
CA LEU A 33 -0.54 -22.98 -9.65
C LEU A 33 -0.71 -23.46 -8.21
N ASN A 34 -1.55 -24.47 -8.02
CA ASN A 34 -1.73 -25.14 -6.74
C ASN A 34 -0.79 -26.36 -6.67
N PRO A 35 0.49 -26.21 -6.25
CA PRO A 35 1.45 -27.31 -6.24
C PRO A 35 1.09 -28.40 -5.21
N PHE A 36 0.16 -28.11 -4.30
CA PHE A 36 -0.29 -29.01 -3.24
C PHE A 36 -1.58 -29.76 -3.59
N ASN A 37 -2.13 -29.52 -4.78
CA ASN A 37 -3.35 -30.16 -5.27
C ASN A 37 -4.51 -30.06 -4.25
N GLU A 38 -4.55 -28.95 -3.51
CA GLU A 38 -5.61 -28.70 -2.53
C GLU A 38 -6.95 -28.60 -3.27
N ARG A 39 -7.91 -29.42 -2.86
CA ARG A 39 -9.22 -29.42 -3.53
C ARG A 39 -9.94 -28.13 -3.17
N GLU A 40 -10.10 -27.24 -4.14
CA GLU A 40 -11.12 -26.21 -4.12
C GLU A 40 -12.50 -26.86 -4.22
N LYS A 41 -12.89 -27.59 -3.17
CA LYS A 41 -14.26 -28.08 -3.07
C LYS A 41 -15.09 -26.92 -2.56
N PRO A 42 -15.92 -26.26 -3.39
CA PRO A 42 -16.84 -25.26 -2.88
C PRO A 42 -17.70 -25.92 -1.80
N LEU A 43 -17.69 -25.32 -0.61
CA LEU A 43 -18.49 -25.82 0.50
C LEU A 43 -19.97 -25.76 0.07
N PRO A 44 -20.73 -26.85 0.22
CA PRO A 44 -22.14 -26.83 -0.13
C PRO A 44 -22.90 -25.87 0.78
N GLY A 45 -23.84 -25.11 0.22
CA GLY A 45 -24.73 -24.20 0.95
C GLY A 45 -24.41 -22.71 0.77
N ALA A 46 -25.37 -21.87 1.15
CA ALA A 46 -25.22 -20.43 1.13
C ALA A 46 -24.45 -19.96 2.38
N ARG A 47 -23.48 -19.06 2.19
CA ARG A 47 -22.80 -18.39 3.30
C ARG A 47 -23.72 -17.32 3.86
N THR A 48 -24.38 -17.60 4.98
CA THR A 48 -25.18 -16.61 5.72
C THR A 48 -24.41 -16.12 6.95
N PRO A 49 -24.60 -14.85 7.36
CA PRO A 49 -24.02 -14.36 8.61
C PRO A 49 -24.56 -15.19 9.77
N VAL A 50 -23.67 -15.74 10.59
CA VAL A 50 -24.03 -16.49 11.81
C VAL A 50 -24.71 -15.58 12.84
N PHE A 51 -24.39 -14.28 12.80
CA PHE A 51 -24.94 -13.26 13.67
C PHE A 51 -25.47 -12.09 12.84
N PRO A 52 -26.74 -12.12 12.39
CA PRO A 52 -27.31 -11.09 11.51
C PRO A 52 -27.30 -9.70 12.14
N GLU A 53 -27.56 -9.62 13.45
CA GLU A 53 -27.66 -8.37 14.21
C GLU A 53 -26.33 -7.98 14.90
N GLY A 54 -25.22 -8.65 14.56
CA GLY A 54 -23.92 -8.47 15.22
C GLY A 54 -23.64 -9.47 16.34
N VAL A 55 -22.38 -9.54 16.75
CA VAL A 55 -21.90 -10.52 17.74
C VAL A 55 -22.39 -10.13 19.13
N PRO A 56 -23.10 -11.02 19.86
CA PRO A 56 -23.55 -10.73 21.22
C PRO A 56 -22.39 -10.32 22.14
N GLY A 57 -22.54 -9.19 22.83
CA GLY A 57 -21.54 -8.68 23.77
C GLY A 57 -20.41 -7.85 23.16
N VAL A 58 -20.43 -7.60 21.84
CA VAL A 58 -19.52 -6.64 21.19
C VAL A 58 -20.20 -5.27 21.10
N ASP A 59 -19.65 -4.27 21.77
CA ASP A 59 -20.02 -2.89 21.54
C ASP A 59 -19.21 -2.32 20.37
N TYR A 60 -19.87 -2.13 19.24
CA TYR A 60 -19.25 -1.57 18.03
C TYR A 60 -18.94 -0.07 18.12
N ASN A 61 -19.43 0.63 19.15
CA ASN A 61 -19.12 2.03 19.40
C ASN A 61 -17.89 2.22 20.29
N GLN A 62 -17.38 1.14 20.90
CA GLN A 62 -16.17 1.19 21.70
C GLN A 62 -14.93 1.09 20.80
N ALA A 63 -13.90 1.89 21.08
CA ALA A 63 -12.61 1.73 20.44
C ALA A 63 -12.07 0.31 20.68
N PRO A 64 -11.58 -0.39 19.64
CA PRO A 64 -11.02 -1.72 19.81
C PRO A 64 -9.92 -1.73 20.88
N PRO A 65 -9.89 -2.73 21.77
CA PRO A 65 -8.87 -2.82 22.81
C PRO A 65 -7.50 -2.83 22.16
N GLN A 66 -6.72 -1.77 22.43
CA GLN A 66 -5.37 -1.68 21.92
C GLN A 66 -4.44 -2.54 22.79
N PRO A 67 -3.42 -3.18 22.20
CA PRO A 67 -2.44 -3.92 22.97
C PRO A 67 -1.63 -2.94 23.84
N ALA A 68 -1.06 -3.44 24.95
CA ALA A 68 -0.36 -2.61 25.95
C ALA A 68 0.86 -1.85 25.40
N ASN A 69 1.37 -2.25 24.24
CA ASN A 69 2.48 -1.59 23.52
C ASN A 69 2.01 -0.58 22.46
N SER A 70 0.73 -0.24 22.40
CA SER A 70 0.22 0.76 21.47
C SER A 70 0.53 2.18 21.93
N THR A 71 0.81 3.08 20.98
CA THR A 71 1.09 4.50 21.22
C THR A 71 -0.18 5.37 21.25
N TYR A 72 -1.37 4.78 21.09
CA TYR A 72 -2.64 5.52 21.10
C TYR A 72 -2.90 6.12 22.49
N GLY A 73 -3.06 7.45 22.55
CA GLY A 73 -3.36 8.18 23.79
C GLY A 73 -2.21 9.02 24.37
N MET A 74 -1.02 9.00 23.75
CA MET A 74 0.01 9.99 24.08
C MET A 74 -0.43 11.38 23.56
N PRO A 75 -0.39 12.44 24.39
CA PRO A 75 -0.65 13.79 23.90
C PRO A 75 0.38 14.12 22.81
N SER A 76 -0.10 14.36 21.59
CA SER A 76 0.74 14.80 20.49
C SER A 76 1.21 16.22 20.80
N SER A 77 2.47 16.36 21.22
CA SER A 77 3.14 17.65 21.34
C SER A 77 3.46 18.18 19.94
N GLU A 78 2.44 18.52 19.16
CA GLU A 78 2.64 19.14 17.86
C GLU A 78 3.05 20.60 18.10
N PRO A 79 4.23 21.05 17.63
CA PRO A 79 4.65 22.42 17.82
C PRO A 79 3.77 23.34 16.97
N THR A 80 3.04 24.25 17.63
CA THR A 80 2.29 25.32 16.98
C THR A 80 3.20 26.08 16.00
N PRO A 81 2.82 26.25 14.71
CA PRO A 81 3.63 27.00 13.77
C PRO A 81 3.64 28.48 14.19
N SER A 82 4.83 29.00 14.50
CA SER A 82 5.05 30.41 14.77
C SER A 82 4.63 31.24 13.55
N THR A 83 3.60 32.06 13.72
CA THR A 83 3.19 33.06 12.72
C THR A 83 4.32 34.07 12.52
N PRO A 84 4.77 34.37 11.29
CA PRO A 84 5.74 35.44 11.08
C PRO A 84 5.07 36.80 11.33
N ALA A 85 5.71 37.63 12.16
CA ALA A 85 5.30 39.00 12.42
C ALA A 85 5.30 39.83 11.11
N PRO A 86 4.28 40.68 10.86
CA PRO A 86 4.25 41.51 9.67
C PRO A 86 5.35 42.57 9.76
N ALA A 87 6.21 42.60 8.75
CA ALA A 87 7.12 43.70 8.49
C ALA A 87 6.32 44.94 8.07
N GLY A 88 6.48 46.04 8.80
CA GLY A 88 5.98 47.35 8.38
C GLY A 88 5.34 48.16 9.48
N ALA A 89 6.15 48.76 10.34
CA ALA A 89 5.78 50.00 11.02
C ALA A 89 6.97 50.96 10.90
N ALA A 90 6.79 51.94 10.02
CA ALA A 90 7.70 53.02 9.75
C ALA A 90 8.02 53.81 11.04
N ALA A 91 9.30 54.15 11.23
CA ALA A 91 9.72 55.22 12.11
C ALA A 91 10.43 56.29 11.25
N THR A 92 9.69 57.35 10.97
CA THR A 92 10.11 58.64 10.43
C THR A 92 11.26 59.23 11.28
N PRO A 93 12.29 59.86 10.69
CA PRO A 93 13.33 60.54 11.48
C PRO A 93 12.78 61.90 11.98
N ALA A 94 13.01 62.22 13.25
CA ALA A 94 12.75 63.54 13.81
C ALA A 94 13.94 64.00 14.66
N GLN A 95 14.59 65.04 14.13
CA GLN A 95 15.52 66.04 14.71
C GLN A 95 16.72 65.60 15.54
#